data_AF-A0A9P7S303-F1
#
_entry.id   AF-A0A9P7S303-F1
#
_cell.length_a   1.000
_cell.length_b   1.000
_cell.length_c   1.000
_cell.angle_alpha   90.00
_cell.angle_beta   90.00
_cell.angle_gamma   90.00
#
_symmetry.space_group_name_H-M   'P 1'
#
loop_
_entity.id
_entity.type
_entity.pdbx_description
1 polymer ?
#
loop_
_entity_poly.entity_id
_entity_poly.type
_entity_poly.pdbx_seq_one_letter_code
_entity_poly.pdbx_strand_id
1 'polypeptide(L)'
;MGARATRVALYGIIIGLAICINIAAGLTEFDLVTDTEIFTRFGAPSPFGSGVRFGIVACVVAFLTWVWTSVLMAWNDKPYSESGLALSLTHFISFIVMSIIWLAIAIMHFVETTVPCQASSALDNPWFDSDYLAYIFSAWCAEASVVGALSLAISILSGATALFILVSSRKIGGLQTKLVAHDGEINLREMKHATRVRTALYCLVLVFGLAINVMTPFSIIVTIVSSEEGFLVTNGADTAFAAIALICSLFTWIWASVLLAYHRRISPKNPMTRASAHCISTMVLGTVWFVLGVIILGFAGSNCTIETDSGFPGYCYFILPVGVLSLCLSVLLDSVSLFIRVQIRRGGGSIYKSHVAQFDGGRPALEVQPQVPPLGYHYGHHTSFPVLNRLPANETGVVQGDYAHKRLALVLSCYTA
;
A
#
# COMPACT_ATOMS: atom_id res chain seq x y z
N MET A 1 15.14 14.37 -13.12
CA MET A 1 14.00 14.26 -12.17
C MET A 1 14.41 14.84 -10.84
N GLY A 2 13.52 15.57 -10.14
CA GLY A 2 13.82 16.10 -8.79
C GLY A 2 14.01 14.97 -7.77
N ALA A 3 14.78 15.21 -6.71
CA ALA A 3 15.13 14.20 -5.70
C ALA A 3 13.90 13.52 -5.09
N ARG A 4 12.82 14.27 -4.86
CA ARG A 4 11.53 13.72 -4.40
C ARG A 4 10.90 12.73 -5.36
N ALA A 5 10.88 13.04 -6.65
CA ALA A 5 10.28 12.15 -7.65
C ALA A 5 11.00 10.81 -7.68
N THR A 6 12.35 10.83 -7.58
CA THR A 6 13.16 9.61 -7.48
C THR A 6 12.85 8.82 -6.21
N ARG A 7 12.76 9.46 -5.04
CA ARG A 7 12.39 8.76 -3.78
C ARG A 7 11.01 8.12 -3.85
N VAL A 8 10.02 8.86 -4.32
CA VAL A 8 8.64 8.36 -4.45
C VAL A 8 8.59 7.17 -5.42
N ALA A 9 9.33 7.24 -6.54
CA ALA A 9 9.43 6.13 -7.48
C ALA A 9 10.05 4.88 -6.81
N LEU A 10 11.17 5.04 -6.10
CA LEU A 10 11.82 3.93 -5.39
C LEU A 10 10.89 3.29 -4.34
N TYR A 11 10.18 4.11 -3.55
CA TYR A 11 9.26 3.61 -2.53
C TYR A 11 8.10 2.85 -3.17
N GLY A 12 7.56 3.38 -4.26
CA GLY A 12 6.51 2.73 -5.04
C GLY A 12 6.95 1.38 -5.60
N ILE A 13 8.17 1.27 -6.13
CA ILE A 13 8.70 -0.01 -6.65
C ILE A 13 8.86 -1.02 -5.50
N ILE A 14 9.42 -0.61 -4.36
CA ILE A 14 9.59 -1.48 -3.19
C ILE A 14 8.23 -1.99 -2.68
N ILE A 15 7.22 -1.11 -2.58
CA ILE A 15 5.84 -1.48 -2.23
C ILE A 15 5.29 -2.49 -3.23
N GLY A 16 5.43 -2.23 -4.53
CA GLY A 16 4.94 -3.12 -5.58
C GLY A 16 5.56 -4.52 -5.51
N LEU A 17 6.89 -4.61 -5.36
CA LEU A 17 7.59 -5.90 -5.24
C LEU A 17 7.17 -6.66 -3.96
N ALA A 18 7.03 -5.97 -2.84
CA ALA A 18 6.56 -6.59 -1.60
C ALA A 18 5.11 -7.08 -1.73
N ILE A 19 4.24 -6.40 -2.47
CA ILE A 19 2.91 -6.92 -2.80
C ILE A 19 3.02 -8.17 -3.69
N CYS A 20 3.89 -8.18 -4.70
CA CYS A 20 4.13 -9.36 -5.53
C CYS A 20 4.60 -10.57 -4.70
N ILE A 21 5.47 -10.36 -3.70
CA ILE A 21 5.89 -11.44 -2.79
C ILE A 21 4.71 -11.95 -1.96
N ASN A 22 3.85 -11.08 -1.41
CA ASN A 22 2.65 -11.53 -0.69
C ASN A 22 1.75 -12.42 -1.55
N ILE A 23 1.58 -12.06 -2.83
CA ILE A 23 0.78 -12.87 -3.77
C ILE A 23 1.50 -14.18 -4.05
N ALA A 24 2.77 -14.14 -4.45
CA ALA A 24 3.53 -15.33 -4.81
C ALA A 24 3.67 -16.33 -3.64
N ALA A 25 4.00 -15.84 -2.45
CA ALA A 25 4.08 -16.65 -1.24
C ALA A 25 2.69 -17.17 -0.80
N GLY A 26 1.63 -16.39 -1.01
CA GLY A 26 0.26 -16.86 -0.77
C GLY A 26 -0.18 -17.97 -1.73
N LEU A 27 0.31 -17.95 -2.98
CA LEU A 27 0.05 -19.00 -3.98
C LEU A 27 0.85 -20.27 -3.70
N THR A 28 2.11 -20.16 -3.24
CA THR A 28 2.96 -21.34 -2.91
C THR A 28 2.35 -22.26 -1.86
N GLU A 29 1.46 -21.74 -1.02
CA GLU A 29 0.77 -22.55 -0.02
C GLU A 29 -0.43 -23.32 -0.57
N PHE A 30 -1.01 -22.88 -1.70
CA PHE A 30 -2.17 -23.55 -2.30
C PHE A 30 -1.80 -24.93 -2.85
N ASP A 31 -0.66 -25.05 -3.53
CA ASP A 31 -0.22 -26.31 -4.15
C ASP A 31 0.27 -27.35 -3.13
N LEU A 32 0.73 -26.90 -1.96
CA LEU A 32 1.38 -27.75 -0.96
C LEU A 32 0.41 -28.48 -0.03
N VAL A 33 -0.82 -27.99 0.09
CA VAL A 33 -1.91 -28.68 0.82
C VAL A 33 -2.29 -29.98 0.12
N THR A 34 -2.24 -30.02 -1.20
CA THR A 34 -2.51 -31.25 -1.96
C THR A 34 -1.44 -32.33 -1.79
N ASP A 35 -0.23 -31.98 -1.32
CA ASP A 35 0.92 -32.89 -1.32
C ASP A 35 1.21 -33.57 0.02
N THR A 36 0.81 -32.99 1.15
CA THR A 36 1.04 -33.61 2.47
C THR A 36 0.33 -34.97 2.60
N GLU A 37 -0.81 -35.18 1.95
CA GLU A 37 -1.47 -36.50 1.85
C GLU A 37 -0.63 -37.53 1.10
N ILE A 38 0.06 -37.12 0.03
CA ILE A 38 0.88 -38.03 -0.77
C ILE A 38 2.09 -38.49 0.05
N PHE A 39 2.83 -37.55 0.65
CA PHE A 39 4.06 -37.88 1.38
C PHE A 39 3.82 -38.62 2.70
N THR A 40 2.76 -38.29 3.44
CA THR A 40 2.37 -39.02 4.66
C THR A 40 1.97 -40.46 4.33
N ARG A 41 1.29 -40.70 3.20
CA ARG A 41 0.94 -42.04 2.73
C ARG A 41 2.16 -42.92 2.41
N PHE A 42 3.30 -42.31 2.10
CA PHE A 42 4.56 -43.00 1.81
C PHE A 42 5.56 -42.99 2.97
N GLY A 43 5.21 -42.43 4.13
CA GLY A 43 6.07 -42.44 5.33
C GLY A 43 7.38 -41.66 5.18
N ALA A 44 7.49 -40.79 4.17
CA ALA A 44 8.67 -39.96 3.97
C ALA A 44 8.51 -38.63 4.73
N PRO A 45 9.53 -38.17 5.50
CA PRO A 45 9.49 -36.84 6.09
C PRO A 45 9.36 -35.82 4.96
N SER A 46 8.33 -34.96 5.01
CA SER A 46 8.06 -34.02 3.92
C SER A 46 9.27 -33.12 3.70
N PRO A 47 9.97 -33.19 2.55
CA PRO A 47 11.09 -32.29 2.27
C PRO A 47 10.64 -30.82 2.19
N PHE A 48 9.34 -30.58 2.09
CA PHE A 48 8.72 -29.26 1.97
C PHE A 48 8.44 -28.54 3.29
N GLY A 49 8.65 -29.19 4.44
CA GLY A 49 8.30 -28.63 5.74
C GLY A 49 9.08 -27.34 6.08
N SER A 50 10.29 -27.16 5.55
CA SER A 50 11.08 -25.92 5.67
C SER A 50 10.62 -24.86 4.66
N GLY A 51 10.35 -25.24 3.42
CA GLY A 51 9.92 -24.35 2.34
C GLY A 51 8.66 -23.56 2.68
N VAL A 52 7.64 -24.22 3.24
CA VAL A 52 6.39 -23.57 3.68
C VAL A 52 6.67 -22.52 4.75
N ARG A 53 7.50 -22.84 5.74
CA ARG A 53 7.85 -21.91 6.82
C ARG A 53 8.53 -20.65 6.27
N PHE A 54 9.40 -20.81 5.27
CA PHE A 54 10.05 -19.66 4.64
C PHE A 54 9.09 -18.84 3.78
N GLY A 55 8.15 -19.48 3.08
CA GLY A 55 7.05 -18.81 2.38
C GLY A 55 6.23 -17.92 3.32
N ILE A 56 5.80 -18.46 4.47
CA ILE A 56 5.07 -17.71 5.50
C ILE A 56 5.89 -16.51 6.00
N VAL A 57 7.17 -16.73 6.34
CA VAL A 57 8.06 -15.66 6.81
C VAL A 57 8.21 -14.57 5.74
N ALA A 58 8.42 -14.95 4.48
CA ALA A 58 8.53 -14.02 3.36
C ALA A 58 7.23 -13.24 3.15
N CYS A 59 6.06 -13.89 3.27
CA CYS A 59 4.75 -13.22 3.21
C CYS A 59 4.58 -12.20 4.34
N VAL A 60 4.83 -12.59 5.59
CA VAL A 60 4.69 -11.67 6.74
C VAL A 60 5.66 -10.48 6.63
N VAL A 61 6.90 -10.72 6.23
CA VAL A 61 7.89 -9.65 6.08
C VAL A 61 7.57 -8.77 4.86
N ALA A 62 7.07 -9.35 3.76
CA ALA A 62 6.52 -8.63 2.61
C ALA A 62 5.42 -7.68 3.05
N PHE A 63 4.46 -8.19 3.82
CA PHE A 63 3.39 -7.43 4.40
C PHE A 63 3.86 -6.22 5.19
N LEU A 64 4.72 -6.47 6.19
CA LEU A 64 5.27 -5.41 7.03
C LEU A 64 6.07 -4.39 6.20
N THR A 65 6.77 -4.86 5.17
CA THR A 65 7.58 -4.02 4.29
C THR A 65 6.72 -3.01 3.54
N TRP A 66 5.69 -3.45 2.80
CA TRP A 66 4.90 -2.51 2.01
C TRP A 66 4.07 -1.58 2.88
N VAL A 67 3.60 -2.02 4.05
CA VAL A 67 2.91 -1.16 5.03
C VAL A 67 3.88 -0.09 5.55
N TRP A 68 5.07 -0.48 6.03
CA TRP A 68 6.05 0.47 6.55
C TRP A 68 6.53 1.45 5.49
N THR A 69 6.83 0.98 4.28
CA THR A 69 7.24 1.85 3.17
C THR A 69 6.12 2.81 2.78
N SER A 70 4.85 2.40 2.87
CA SER A 70 3.70 3.30 2.66
C SER A 70 3.61 4.39 3.71
N VAL A 71 3.87 4.06 4.98
CA VAL A 71 3.96 5.04 6.08
C VAL A 71 5.09 6.03 5.81
N LEU A 72 6.29 5.56 5.51
CA LEU A 72 7.43 6.42 5.16
C LEU A 72 7.10 7.31 3.96
N MET A 73 6.47 6.77 2.92
CA MET A 73 6.06 7.56 1.75
C MET A 73 5.10 8.70 2.12
N ALA A 74 4.13 8.44 3.01
CA ALA A 74 3.17 9.45 3.46
C ALA A 74 3.82 10.55 4.32
N TRP A 75 4.86 10.22 5.09
CA TRP A 75 5.61 11.18 5.90
C TRP A 75 6.68 11.94 5.10
N ASN A 76 7.16 11.39 3.99
CA ASN A 76 8.01 12.08 3.03
C ASN A 76 7.35 13.34 2.43
N ASP A 77 6.02 13.46 2.48
CA ASP A 77 5.27 14.61 1.95
C ASP A 77 4.87 15.65 3.00
N LYS A 78 5.34 15.54 4.26
CA LYS A 78 4.95 16.43 5.37
C LYS A 78 6.13 17.29 5.89
N PRO A 79 6.52 18.38 5.19
CA PRO A 79 7.67 19.21 5.52
C PRO A 79 7.70 19.75 6.95
N TYR A 80 6.53 20.16 7.42
CA TYR A 80 6.41 20.90 8.67
C TYR A 80 6.13 20.00 9.87
N SER A 81 6.01 18.68 9.66
CA SER A 81 5.81 17.81 10.80
C SER A 81 7.02 17.80 11.71
N GLU A 82 6.80 17.91 13.02
CA GLU A 82 7.80 17.69 14.06
C GLU A 82 8.05 16.20 14.34
N SER A 83 7.30 15.31 13.68
CA SER A 83 7.47 13.86 13.85
C SER A 83 8.85 13.41 13.38
N GLY A 84 9.48 12.52 14.16
CA GLY A 84 10.71 11.82 13.78
C GLY A 84 10.57 11.04 12.46
N LEU A 85 9.35 10.68 12.05
CA LEU A 85 9.08 10.00 10.78
C LEU A 85 9.36 10.87 9.54
N ALA A 86 9.47 12.20 9.68
CA ALA A 86 9.83 13.10 8.58
C ALA A 86 11.36 13.32 8.45
N LEU A 87 12.16 12.80 9.40
CA LEU A 87 13.61 12.96 9.42
C LEU A 87 14.29 11.99 8.45
N SER A 88 15.28 12.47 7.69
CA SER A 88 16.01 11.62 6.75
C SER A 88 16.73 10.44 7.38
N LEU A 89 17.13 10.56 8.66
CA LEU A 89 17.65 9.46 9.46
C LEU A 89 16.68 8.27 9.55
N THR A 90 15.40 8.51 9.83
CA THR A 90 14.40 7.45 10.01
C THR A 90 14.19 6.66 8.73
N HIS A 91 14.12 7.36 7.59
CA HIS A 91 14.02 6.70 6.30
C HIS A 91 15.30 5.92 5.98
N PHE A 92 16.47 6.53 6.20
CA PHE A 92 17.76 5.87 5.96
C PHE A 92 17.90 4.56 6.75
N ILE A 93 17.68 4.60 8.07
CA ILE A 93 17.78 3.41 8.94
C ILE A 93 16.77 2.35 8.49
N SER A 94 15.52 2.74 8.22
CA SER A 94 14.48 1.81 7.77
C SER A 94 14.90 1.02 6.53
N PHE A 95 15.44 1.69 5.50
CA PHE A 95 15.84 1.04 4.26
C PHE A 95 17.13 0.22 4.40
N ILE A 96 18.05 0.57 5.30
CA ILE A 96 19.20 -0.30 5.63
C ILE A 96 18.73 -1.59 6.30
N VAL A 97 17.85 -1.48 7.29
CA VAL A 97 17.29 -2.66 7.99
C VAL A 97 16.52 -3.54 7.02
N MET A 98 15.66 -2.95 6.18
CA MET A 98 14.97 -3.68 5.11
C MET A 98 15.94 -4.37 4.16
N SER A 99 17.01 -3.70 3.73
CA SER A 99 18.01 -4.30 2.85
C SER A 99 18.61 -5.57 3.44
N ILE A 100 18.98 -5.54 4.72
CA ILE A 100 19.58 -6.68 5.42
C ILE A 100 18.57 -7.82 5.58
N ILE A 101 17.35 -7.53 6.03
CA ILE A 101 16.29 -8.55 6.23
C ILE A 101 15.97 -9.25 4.90
N TRP A 102 15.77 -8.48 3.83
CA TRP A 102 15.44 -9.04 2.52
C TRP A 102 16.59 -9.82 1.89
N LEU A 103 17.84 -9.45 2.18
CA LEU A 103 19.00 -10.22 1.75
C LEU A 103 19.01 -11.59 2.46
N ALA A 104 18.73 -11.63 3.76
CA ALA A 104 18.65 -12.88 4.50
C ALA A 104 17.54 -13.79 3.95
N ILE A 105 16.35 -13.23 3.67
CA ILE A 105 15.23 -13.99 3.07
C ILE A 105 15.60 -14.53 1.69
N ALA A 106 16.24 -13.72 0.85
CA ALA A 106 16.70 -14.18 -0.46
C ALA A 106 17.68 -15.36 -0.34
N ILE A 107 18.68 -15.27 0.55
CA ILE A 107 19.64 -16.35 0.79
C ILE A 107 18.93 -17.61 1.29
N MET A 108 17.98 -17.48 2.23
CA MET A 108 17.20 -18.62 2.73
C MET A 108 16.46 -19.33 1.60
N HIS A 109 15.73 -18.60 0.75
CA HIS A 109 15.02 -19.20 -0.39
C HIS A 109 15.96 -19.82 -1.43
N PHE A 110 17.09 -19.19 -1.76
CA PHE A 110 18.03 -19.77 -2.72
C PHE A 110 18.69 -21.05 -2.20
N VAL A 111 19.09 -21.07 -0.92
CA VAL A 111 19.70 -22.27 -0.31
C VAL A 111 18.71 -23.43 -0.30
N GLU A 112 17.46 -23.19 0.09
CA GLU A 112 16.43 -24.21 0.19
C GLU A 112 15.94 -24.72 -1.17
N THR A 113 15.95 -23.88 -2.21
CA THR A 113 15.56 -24.31 -3.57
C THR A 113 16.63 -25.12 -4.27
N THR A 114 17.91 -24.96 -3.91
CA THR A 114 19.00 -25.56 -4.69
C THR A 114 18.98 -27.09 -4.65
N VAL A 115 18.76 -27.69 -3.48
CA VAL A 115 18.84 -29.16 -3.30
C VAL A 115 17.62 -29.88 -3.91
N PRO A 116 16.36 -29.50 -3.62
CA PRO A 116 15.19 -30.21 -4.13
C PRO A 116 15.01 -30.03 -5.65
N CYS A 117 15.30 -28.83 -6.18
CA CYS A 117 15.15 -28.55 -7.61
C CYS A 117 16.26 -29.20 -8.47
N GLN A 118 17.37 -29.60 -7.86
CA GLN A 118 18.37 -30.45 -8.51
C GLN A 118 18.03 -31.94 -8.38
N ALA A 119 17.33 -32.35 -7.32
CA ALA A 119 16.89 -33.73 -7.14
C ALA A 119 15.74 -34.11 -8.08
N SER A 120 14.92 -33.16 -8.53
CA SER A 120 13.82 -33.41 -9.47
C SER A 120 14.29 -33.92 -10.84
N SER A 121 15.53 -33.62 -11.26
CA SER A 121 16.11 -34.18 -12.48
C SER A 121 16.67 -35.60 -12.29
N ALA A 122 16.76 -36.09 -11.05
CA ALA A 122 17.25 -37.43 -10.72
C ALA A 122 16.11 -38.43 -10.44
N LEU A 123 14.85 -37.99 -10.46
CA LEU A 123 13.66 -38.82 -10.25
C LEU A 123 13.21 -39.52 -11.56
N ASP A 124 14.09 -40.31 -12.16
CA ASP A 124 13.73 -41.36 -13.13
C ASP A 124 13.17 -42.59 -12.37
N ASN A 125 12.24 -42.38 -11.43
CA ASN A 125 11.75 -43.44 -10.55
C ASN A 125 10.38 -43.92 -11.03
N PRO A 126 10.26 -45.15 -11.58
CA PRO A 126 9.04 -45.64 -12.25
C PRO A 126 7.83 -45.90 -11.32
N TRP A 127 7.99 -45.66 -10.01
CA TRP A 127 6.94 -45.90 -9.00
C TRP A 127 6.06 -44.68 -8.74
N PHE A 128 6.44 -43.51 -9.23
CA PHE A 128 5.61 -42.31 -9.19
C PHE A 128 5.05 -42.08 -10.60
N ASP A 129 3.74 -41.86 -10.71
CA ASP A 129 3.12 -41.38 -11.95
C ASP A 129 3.81 -40.05 -12.31
N SER A 130 4.79 -40.12 -13.21
CA SER A 130 5.94 -39.20 -13.24
C SER A 130 5.55 -37.76 -13.55
N ASP A 131 4.44 -37.57 -14.26
CA ASP A 131 4.14 -36.30 -14.88
C ASP A 131 3.48 -35.30 -13.91
N TYR A 132 2.66 -35.79 -12.97
CA TYR A 132 1.95 -34.91 -12.02
C TYR A 132 2.90 -34.41 -10.92
N LEU A 133 3.70 -35.29 -10.33
CA LEU A 133 4.67 -34.89 -9.30
C LEU A 133 5.81 -34.04 -9.87
N ALA A 134 6.28 -34.34 -11.09
CA ALA A 134 7.27 -33.50 -11.76
C ALA A 134 6.72 -32.09 -12.01
N TYR A 135 5.45 -31.98 -12.42
CA TYR A 135 4.78 -30.69 -12.59
C TYR A 135 4.76 -29.90 -11.27
N ILE A 136 4.31 -30.50 -10.17
CA ILE A 136 4.23 -29.80 -8.87
C ILE A 136 5.60 -29.38 -8.36
N PHE A 137 6.60 -30.27 -8.41
CA PHE A 137 7.97 -29.91 -8.04
C PHE A 137 8.50 -28.75 -8.87
N SER A 138 8.23 -28.76 -10.18
CA SER A 138 8.66 -27.67 -11.08
C SER A 138 7.96 -26.35 -10.76
N ALA A 139 6.67 -26.38 -10.41
CA ALA A 139 5.90 -25.21 -10.00
C ALA A 139 6.46 -24.63 -8.70
N TRP A 140 6.60 -25.45 -7.66
CA TRP A 140 7.18 -25.03 -6.38
C TRP A 140 8.58 -24.43 -6.54
N CYS A 141 9.45 -25.08 -7.33
CA CYS A 141 10.79 -24.59 -7.63
C CYS A 141 10.77 -23.22 -8.33
N ALA A 142 9.89 -23.06 -9.32
CA ALA A 142 9.73 -21.80 -10.03
C ALA A 142 9.26 -20.69 -9.08
N GLU A 143 8.26 -20.97 -8.24
CA GLU A 143 7.70 -19.99 -7.32
C GLU A 143 8.67 -19.58 -6.22
N ALA A 144 9.32 -20.55 -5.56
CA ALA A 144 10.33 -20.26 -4.55
C ALA A 144 11.52 -19.48 -5.14
N SER A 145 11.88 -19.75 -6.41
CA SER A 145 12.88 -18.96 -7.16
C SER A 145 12.39 -17.53 -7.42
N VAL A 146 11.11 -17.33 -7.77
CA VAL A 146 10.49 -16.01 -7.93
C VAL A 146 10.51 -15.24 -6.61
N VAL A 147 10.10 -15.87 -5.50
CA VAL A 147 10.13 -15.24 -4.17
C VAL A 147 11.57 -14.87 -3.78
N GLY A 148 12.54 -15.75 -4.01
CA GLY A 148 13.97 -15.48 -3.78
C GLY A 148 14.49 -14.30 -4.62
N ALA A 149 14.16 -14.26 -5.92
CA ALA A 149 14.57 -13.20 -6.82
C ALA A 149 13.94 -11.84 -6.47
N LEU A 150 12.64 -11.83 -6.14
CA LEU A 150 11.94 -10.61 -5.69
C LEU A 150 12.51 -10.12 -4.36
N SER A 151 12.81 -11.02 -3.43
CA SER A 151 13.45 -10.69 -2.15
C SER A 151 14.81 -10.02 -2.36
N LEU A 152 15.63 -10.57 -3.26
CA LEU A 152 16.93 -9.96 -3.62
C LEU A 152 16.75 -8.58 -4.26
N ALA A 153 15.77 -8.44 -5.17
CA ALA A 153 15.47 -7.15 -5.80
C ALA A 153 15.06 -6.08 -4.78
N ILE A 154 14.19 -6.43 -3.81
CA ILE A 154 13.82 -5.52 -2.72
C ILE A 154 15.04 -5.16 -1.87
N SER A 155 15.92 -6.12 -1.57
CA SER A 155 17.14 -5.85 -0.82
C SER A 155 18.03 -4.80 -1.52
N ILE A 156 18.30 -4.99 -2.81
CA ILE A 156 19.12 -4.10 -3.63
C ILE A 156 18.48 -2.71 -3.72
N LEU A 157 17.18 -2.63 -3.99
CA LEU A 157 16.45 -1.37 -4.09
C LEU A 157 16.38 -0.63 -2.76
N SER A 158 16.26 -1.34 -1.64
CA SER A 158 16.28 -0.75 -0.30
C SER A 158 17.66 -0.16 0.00
N GLY A 159 18.75 -0.90 -0.30
CA GLY A 159 20.12 -0.39 -0.18
C GLY A 159 20.37 0.84 -1.06
N ALA A 160 19.94 0.82 -2.32
CA ALA A 160 20.03 1.96 -3.23
C ALA A 160 19.24 3.17 -2.73
N THR A 161 18.05 2.94 -2.17
CA THR A 161 17.21 3.99 -1.58
C THR A 161 17.88 4.62 -0.36
N ALA A 162 18.46 3.81 0.53
CA ALA A 162 19.22 4.29 1.67
C ALA A 162 20.45 5.12 1.24
N LEU A 163 21.22 4.63 0.27
CA LEU A 163 22.37 5.37 -0.27
C LEU A 163 21.95 6.70 -0.89
N PHE A 164 20.85 6.70 -1.66
CA PHE A 164 20.30 7.93 -2.24
C PHE A 164 19.91 8.94 -1.15
N ILE A 165 19.23 8.50 -0.09
CA ILE A 165 18.86 9.35 1.05
C ILE A 165 20.12 9.92 1.71
N LEU A 166 21.15 9.10 1.96
CA LEU A 166 22.42 9.54 2.56
C LEU A 166 23.12 10.60 1.71
N VAL A 167 23.23 10.37 0.39
CA VAL A 167 23.87 11.33 -0.52
C VAL A 167 23.07 12.62 -0.59
N SER A 168 21.74 12.55 -0.61
CA SER A 168 20.88 13.72 -0.64
C SER A 168 20.92 14.53 0.66
N SER A 169 20.97 13.87 1.82
CA SER A 169 20.99 14.53 3.13
C SER A 169 22.33 15.24 3.39
N ARG A 170 23.45 14.67 2.95
CA ARG A 170 24.79 15.31 3.06
C ARG A 170 24.86 16.67 2.37
N LYS A 171 24.06 16.92 1.33
CA LYS A 171 24.05 18.20 0.60
C LYS A 171 23.32 19.32 1.35
N ILE A 172 22.50 19.02 2.36
CA ILE A 172 21.51 19.97 2.93
C ILE A 172 21.71 20.22 4.43
N GLY A 173 22.60 19.47 5.08
CA GLY A 173 22.85 19.62 6.52
C GLY A 173 22.82 18.29 7.30
N GLY A 174 22.84 17.15 6.62
CA GLY A 174 22.96 15.83 7.22
C GLY A 174 21.61 15.13 7.47
N LEU A 175 21.67 13.95 8.09
CA LEU A 175 20.53 13.04 8.28
C LEU A 175 19.48 13.56 9.29
N GLN A 176 19.81 14.59 10.08
CA GLN A 176 18.86 15.23 11.00
C GLN A 176 17.95 16.25 10.28
N THR A 177 18.16 16.49 8.99
CA THR A 177 17.31 17.40 8.20
C THR A 177 16.03 16.71 7.74
N LYS A 178 14.94 17.49 7.63
CA LYS A 178 13.65 17.04 7.11
C LYS A 178 13.70 16.90 5.60
N LEU A 179 13.13 15.82 5.04
CA LEU A 179 13.24 15.49 3.61
C LEU A 179 12.71 16.55 2.64
N VAL A 180 11.72 17.35 3.05
CA VAL A 180 11.00 18.27 2.15
C VAL A 180 11.62 19.67 2.11
N ALA A 181 12.58 20.00 2.98
CA ALA A 181 13.45 21.16 2.79
C ALA A 181 14.17 21.12 1.42
N HIS A 182 14.20 19.94 0.79
CA HIS A 182 14.79 19.65 -0.50
C HIS A 182 13.97 20.12 -1.73
N ASP A 183 12.67 20.46 -1.59
CA ASP A 183 11.74 20.56 -2.74
C ASP A 183 11.10 21.94 -2.98
N GLY A 184 11.51 22.99 -2.25
CA GLY A 184 10.95 24.34 -2.39
C GLY A 184 9.55 24.50 -1.77
N GLU A 185 9.22 25.73 -1.37
CA GLU A 185 7.98 26.05 -0.65
C GLU A 185 6.72 25.59 -1.39
N ILE A 186 6.11 24.50 -0.90
CA ILE A 186 4.77 24.12 -1.29
C ILE A 186 3.82 24.96 -0.43
N ASN A 187 3.18 25.95 -1.05
CA ASN A 187 2.08 26.71 -0.45
C ASN A 187 0.97 25.75 0.01
N LEU A 188 0.99 25.38 1.30
CA LEU A 188 0.01 24.50 1.93
C LEU A 188 -1.29 25.28 2.11
N ARG A 189 -2.15 25.21 1.10
CA ARG A 189 -3.52 25.70 1.20
C ARG A 189 -4.26 24.86 2.25
N GLU A 190 -4.91 25.52 3.19
CA GLU A 190 -5.70 24.87 4.24
C GLU A 190 -6.71 23.88 3.64
N MET A 191 -6.73 22.65 4.15
CA MET A 191 -7.66 21.62 3.68
C MET A 191 -9.07 21.91 4.18
N LYS A 192 -10.00 22.07 3.24
CA LYS A 192 -11.42 22.27 3.50
C LYS A 192 -12.07 21.03 4.13
N HIS A 193 -13.13 21.23 4.92
CA HIS A 193 -13.80 20.16 5.67
C HIS A 193 -14.25 18.98 4.78
N ALA A 194 -14.85 19.26 3.61
CA ALA A 194 -15.27 18.21 2.66
C ALA A 194 -14.11 17.33 2.17
N THR A 195 -12.95 17.94 1.91
CA THR A 195 -11.72 17.22 1.54
C THR A 195 -11.24 16.33 2.69
N ARG A 196 -11.32 16.80 3.94
CA ARG A 196 -10.94 16.02 5.13
C ARG A 196 -11.84 14.80 5.30
N VAL A 197 -13.16 14.96 5.22
CA VAL A 197 -14.12 13.85 5.31
C VAL A 197 -13.88 12.83 4.21
N ARG A 198 -13.74 13.27 2.96
CA ARG A 198 -13.44 12.36 1.84
C ARG A 198 -12.11 11.62 2.02
N THR A 199 -11.07 12.31 2.49
CA THR A 199 -9.78 11.68 2.83
C THR A 199 -9.98 10.60 3.88
N ALA A 200 -10.71 10.89 4.96
CA ALA A 200 -10.96 9.94 6.04
C ALA A 200 -11.70 8.69 5.53
N LEU A 201 -12.72 8.86 4.69
CA LEU A 201 -13.44 7.73 4.10
C LEU A 201 -12.54 6.85 3.21
N TYR A 202 -11.70 7.46 2.36
CA TYR A 202 -10.72 6.69 1.58
C TYR A 202 -9.71 5.97 2.47
N CYS A 203 -9.24 6.61 3.54
CA CYS A 203 -8.35 5.96 4.51
C CYS A 203 -9.03 4.75 5.19
N LEU A 204 -10.32 4.85 5.54
CA LEU A 204 -11.07 3.72 6.09
C LEU A 204 -11.17 2.58 5.07
N VAL A 205 -11.51 2.88 3.81
CA VAL A 205 -11.52 1.89 2.71
C VAL A 205 -10.16 1.19 2.61
N LEU A 206 -9.05 1.94 2.69
CA LEU A 206 -7.71 1.38 2.66
C LEU A 206 -7.41 0.49 3.88
N VAL A 207 -7.82 0.89 5.09
CA VAL A 207 -7.64 0.09 6.31
C VAL A 207 -8.43 -1.21 6.24
N PHE A 208 -9.67 -1.19 5.78
CA PHE A 208 -10.51 -2.39 5.66
C PHE A 208 -10.01 -3.33 4.56
N GLY A 209 -9.64 -2.81 3.38
CA GLY A 209 -8.98 -3.64 2.36
C GLY A 209 -7.68 -4.25 2.90
N LEU A 210 -6.87 -3.45 3.60
CA LEU A 210 -5.67 -3.94 4.24
C LEU A 210 -5.96 -5.05 5.28
N ALA A 211 -6.97 -4.89 6.14
CA ALA A 211 -7.36 -5.90 7.10
C ALA A 211 -7.78 -7.22 6.43
N ILE A 212 -8.53 -7.15 5.33
CA ILE A 212 -8.91 -8.34 4.53
C ILE A 212 -7.66 -8.99 3.92
N ASN A 213 -6.73 -8.20 3.36
CA ASN A 213 -5.45 -8.71 2.84
C ASN A 213 -4.60 -9.42 3.88
N VAL A 214 -4.74 -9.07 5.16
CA VAL A 214 -4.07 -9.76 6.27
C VAL A 214 -4.83 -11.03 6.62
N MET A 215 -6.12 -10.92 6.92
CA MET A 215 -6.90 -12.03 7.45
C MET A 215 -7.02 -13.19 6.46
N THR A 216 -6.96 -12.91 5.16
CA THR A 216 -7.20 -13.91 4.13
C THR A 216 -6.05 -14.91 3.99
N PRO A 217 -4.77 -14.50 3.87
CA PRO A 217 -3.63 -15.42 4.00
C PRO A 217 -3.58 -16.16 5.33
N PHE A 218 -3.89 -15.48 6.45
CA PHE A 218 -3.94 -16.16 7.76
C PHE A 218 -5.02 -17.25 7.80
N SER A 219 -6.18 -17.03 7.16
CA SER A 219 -7.22 -18.05 7.05
C SER A 219 -6.73 -19.28 6.28
N ILE A 220 -5.95 -19.06 5.22
CA ILE A 220 -5.31 -20.14 4.45
C ILE A 220 -4.32 -20.87 5.36
N ILE A 221 -3.33 -20.18 5.92
CA ILE A 221 -2.28 -20.76 6.77
C ILE A 221 -2.88 -21.58 7.91
N VAL A 222 -3.87 -21.05 8.63
CA VAL A 222 -4.46 -21.74 9.79
C VAL A 222 -5.21 -23.00 9.36
N THR A 223 -5.90 -22.97 8.22
CA THR A 223 -6.54 -24.17 7.66
C THR A 223 -5.50 -25.26 7.43
N ILE A 224 -4.35 -24.89 6.85
CA ILE A 224 -3.24 -25.80 6.56
C ILE A 224 -2.62 -26.37 7.84
N VAL A 225 -2.34 -25.52 8.82
CA VAL A 225 -1.68 -25.95 10.07
C VAL A 225 -2.60 -26.81 10.92
N SER A 226 -3.91 -26.55 10.91
CA SER A 226 -4.88 -27.28 11.73
C SER A 226 -5.20 -28.70 11.23
N SER A 227 -4.76 -29.08 10.03
CA SER A 227 -5.05 -30.39 9.43
C SER A 227 -4.07 -31.50 9.87
N GLU A 228 -3.68 -31.54 11.15
CA GLU A 228 -2.65 -32.48 11.66
C GLU A 228 -3.02 -33.97 11.52
N GLU A 229 -4.27 -34.33 11.19
CA GLU A 229 -4.70 -35.74 11.03
C GLU A 229 -4.67 -36.28 9.59
N GLY A 230 -4.11 -35.55 8.61
CA GLY A 230 -3.86 -36.11 7.26
C GLY A 230 -5.12 -36.53 6.48
N PHE A 231 -6.29 -36.01 6.86
CA PHE A 231 -7.52 -36.11 6.10
C PHE A 231 -7.88 -34.72 5.57
N LEU A 232 -7.31 -34.39 4.41
CA LEU A 232 -7.45 -33.10 3.74
C LEU A 232 -8.61 -33.15 2.77
N VAL A 233 -9.82 -33.02 3.30
CA VAL A 233 -10.92 -32.49 2.50
C VAL A 233 -10.99 -30.99 2.76
N THR A 234 -9.95 -30.25 2.35
CA THR A 234 -10.16 -28.85 2.02
C THR A 234 -11.01 -28.86 0.75
N ASN A 235 -12.29 -28.53 0.88
CA ASN A 235 -13.10 -28.25 -0.29
C ASN A 235 -12.38 -27.13 -1.05
N GLY A 236 -11.91 -27.38 -2.28
CA GLY A 236 -11.14 -26.38 -3.05
C GLY A 236 -11.87 -25.03 -3.21
N ALA A 237 -13.16 -24.97 -2.88
CA ALA A 237 -13.94 -23.76 -2.72
C ALA A 237 -13.40 -22.80 -1.65
N ASP A 238 -12.99 -23.28 -0.46
CA ASP A 238 -12.58 -22.45 0.70
C ASP A 238 -11.37 -21.60 0.34
N THR A 239 -10.36 -22.27 -0.19
CA THR A 239 -9.11 -21.69 -0.65
C THR A 239 -9.33 -20.80 -1.86
N ALA A 240 -10.23 -21.17 -2.79
CA ALA A 240 -10.58 -20.33 -3.94
C ALA A 240 -11.25 -19.01 -3.50
N PHE A 241 -12.20 -19.06 -2.56
CA PHE A 241 -12.85 -17.84 -2.06
C PHE A 241 -11.88 -16.94 -1.30
N ALA A 242 -10.97 -17.52 -0.51
CA ALA A 242 -9.89 -16.77 0.11
C ALA A 242 -8.98 -16.11 -0.95
N ALA A 243 -8.51 -16.85 -1.95
CA ALA A 243 -7.68 -16.28 -3.02
C ALA A 243 -8.40 -15.14 -3.78
N ILE A 244 -9.68 -15.31 -4.11
CA ILE A 244 -10.50 -14.27 -4.77
C ILE A 244 -10.61 -13.04 -3.87
N ALA A 245 -10.92 -13.21 -2.59
CA ALA A 245 -11.02 -12.11 -1.63
C ALA A 245 -9.70 -11.35 -1.50
N LEU A 246 -8.56 -12.06 -1.45
CA LEU A 246 -7.22 -11.48 -1.43
C LEU A 246 -6.96 -10.62 -2.69
N ILE A 247 -7.23 -11.16 -3.88
CA ILE A 247 -7.03 -10.45 -5.15
C ILE A 247 -7.91 -9.20 -5.23
N CYS A 248 -9.20 -9.34 -4.93
CA CYS A 248 -10.15 -8.23 -4.93
C CYS A 248 -9.76 -7.16 -3.90
N SER A 249 -9.21 -7.57 -2.76
CA SER A 249 -8.75 -6.66 -1.71
C SER A 249 -7.49 -5.90 -2.08
N LEU A 250 -6.50 -6.56 -2.67
CA LEU A 250 -5.33 -5.90 -3.24
C LEU A 250 -5.73 -4.90 -4.33
N PHE A 251 -6.61 -5.29 -5.26
CA PHE A 251 -7.12 -4.39 -6.29
C PHE A 251 -7.84 -3.18 -5.69
N THR A 252 -8.72 -3.39 -4.71
CA THR A 252 -9.45 -2.32 -4.02
C THR A 252 -8.49 -1.37 -3.32
N TRP A 253 -7.47 -1.90 -2.66
CA TRP A 253 -6.46 -1.11 -1.95
C TRP A 253 -5.63 -0.24 -2.91
N ILE A 254 -5.15 -0.82 -4.01
CA ILE A 254 -4.41 -0.10 -5.06
C ILE A 254 -5.30 0.98 -5.67
N TRP A 255 -6.53 0.63 -6.04
CA TRP A 255 -7.44 1.56 -6.71
C TRP A 255 -7.87 2.72 -5.79
N ALA A 256 -8.21 2.43 -4.53
CA ALA A 256 -8.51 3.45 -3.53
C ALA A 256 -7.30 4.38 -3.28
N SER A 257 -6.07 3.84 -3.30
CA SER A 257 -4.85 4.64 -3.19
C SER A 257 -4.68 5.60 -4.36
N VAL A 258 -4.96 5.15 -5.59
CA VAL A 258 -4.96 6.01 -6.79
C VAL A 258 -6.02 7.11 -6.66
N LEU A 259 -7.26 6.76 -6.33
CA LEU A 259 -8.32 7.75 -6.12
C LEU A 259 -7.93 8.76 -5.03
N LEU A 260 -7.36 8.30 -3.92
CA LEU A 260 -6.87 9.16 -2.85
C LEU A 260 -5.70 10.06 -3.32
N ALA A 261 -4.83 9.65 -4.23
CA ALA A 261 -3.80 10.52 -4.76
C ALA A 261 -4.36 11.67 -5.65
N TYR A 262 -5.47 11.42 -6.34
CA TYR A 262 -6.06 12.36 -7.30
C TYR A 262 -7.18 13.24 -6.72
N HIS A 263 -7.76 12.88 -5.56
CA HIS A 263 -8.93 13.59 -5.01
C HIS A 263 -8.72 15.07 -4.67
N ARG A 264 -7.47 15.55 -4.56
CA ARG A 264 -7.13 16.95 -4.24
C ARG A 264 -6.69 17.77 -5.45
N ARG A 265 -6.47 17.14 -6.60
CA ARG A 265 -5.91 17.83 -7.77
C ARG A 265 -7.03 18.54 -8.54
N ILE A 266 -6.88 19.83 -8.78
CA ILE A 266 -7.75 20.64 -9.64
C ILE A 266 -7.14 20.65 -11.05
N SER A 267 -6.95 19.48 -11.66
CA SER A 267 -6.40 19.39 -13.02
C SER A 267 -7.49 18.93 -13.98
N PRO A 268 -8.04 19.83 -14.81
CA PRO A 268 -9.17 19.49 -15.69
C PRO A 268 -8.83 18.42 -16.74
N LYS A 269 -7.54 18.24 -17.03
CA LYS A 269 -7.07 17.32 -18.08
C LYS A 269 -7.03 15.85 -17.64
N ASN A 270 -6.95 15.56 -16.34
CA ASN A 270 -6.76 14.18 -15.88
C ASN A 270 -8.12 13.51 -15.55
N PRO A 271 -8.49 12.40 -16.22
CA PRO A 271 -9.77 11.73 -15.99
C PRO A 271 -9.94 11.24 -14.54
N MET A 272 -8.85 10.94 -13.82
CA MET A 272 -8.88 10.49 -12.43
C MET A 272 -9.30 11.58 -11.43
N THR A 273 -9.39 12.84 -11.86
CA THR A 273 -9.93 13.92 -11.01
C THR A 273 -11.43 14.12 -11.18
N ARG A 274 -12.05 13.46 -12.17
CA ARG A 274 -13.48 13.56 -12.46
C ARG A 274 -14.28 12.84 -11.40
N ALA A 275 -15.38 13.45 -10.96
CA ALA A 275 -16.22 12.85 -9.95
C ALA A 275 -16.88 11.54 -10.39
N SER A 276 -17.17 11.39 -11.69
CA SER A 276 -17.67 10.13 -12.24
C SER A 276 -16.69 8.98 -12.01
N ALA A 277 -15.38 9.20 -12.15
CA ALA A 277 -14.38 8.15 -11.95
C ALA A 277 -14.42 7.64 -10.52
N HIS A 278 -14.36 8.55 -9.53
CA HIS A 278 -14.46 8.17 -8.12
C HIS A 278 -15.80 7.49 -7.78
N CYS A 279 -16.92 8.09 -8.21
CA CYS A 279 -18.26 7.64 -7.85
C CYS A 279 -18.62 6.27 -8.45
N ILE A 280 -18.30 6.05 -9.73
CA ILE A 280 -18.57 4.78 -10.43
C ILE A 280 -17.65 3.71 -9.87
N SER A 281 -16.35 3.99 -9.72
CA SER A 281 -15.41 3.02 -9.18
C SER A 281 -15.78 2.53 -7.78
N THR A 282 -16.13 3.44 -6.86
CA THR A 282 -16.49 3.00 -5.51
C THR A 282 -17.81 2.26 -5.47
N MET A 283 -18.80 2.60 -6.32
CA MET A 283 -20.04 1.80 -6.44
C MET A 283 -19.81 0.39 -6.98
N VAL A 284 -19.00 0.25 -8.03
CA VAL A 284 -18.69 -1.06 -8.62
C VAL A 284 -17.97 -1.92 -7.60
N LEU A 285 -16.94 -1.37 -6.94
CA LEU A 285 -16.24 -2.08 -5.87
C LEU A 285 -17.16 -2.40 -4.69
N GLY A 286 -18.04 -1.47 -4.30
CA GLY A 286 -19.02 -1.68 -3.25
C GLY A 286 -19.95 -2.86 -3.54
N THR A 287 -20.41 -2.98 -4.79
CA THR A 287 -21.23 -4.10 -5.25
C THR A 287 -20.46 -5.43 -5.24
N VAL A 288 -19.21 -5.43 -5.72
CA VAL A 288 -18.34 -6.63 -5.70
C VAL A 288 -18.14 -7.12 -4.25
N TRP A 289 -17.83 -6.20 -3.33
CA TRP A 289 -17.63 -6.55 -1.92
C TRP A 289 -18.89 -7.01 -1.21
N PHE A 290 -20.05 -6.48 -1.59
CA PHE A 290 -21.32 -6.98 -1.10
C PHE A 290 -21.53 -8.44 -1.49
N VAL A 291 -21.35 -8.76 -2.78
CA VAL A 291 -21.51 -10.13 -3.29
C VAL A 291 -20.50 -11.08 -2.65
N LEU A 292 -19.23 -10.70 -2.58
CA LEU A 292 -18.20 -11.51 -1.92
C LEU A 292 -18.51 -11.73 -0.44
N GLY A 293 -18.93 -10.69 0.29
CA GLY A 293 -19.29 -10.80 1.70
C GLY A 293 -20.45 -11.77 1.94
N VAL A 294 -21.50 -11.71 1.11
CA VAL A 294 -22.64 -12.64 1.20
C VAL A 294 -22.22 -14.08 0.90
N ILE A 295 -21.41 -14.29 -0.15
CA ILE A 295 -20.92 -15.63 -0.52
C ILE A 295 -20.06 -16.21 0.61
N ILE A 296 -19.07 -15.44 1.10
CA ILE A 296 -18.15 -15.88 2.15
C ILE A 296 -18.91 -16.19 3.45
N LEU A 297 -19.87 -15.34 3.85
CA LEU A 297 -20.67 -15.60 5.05
C LEU A 297 -21.64 -16.77 4.88
N GLY A 298 -22.24 -16.94 3.71
CA GLY A 298 -23.09 -18.10 3.42
C GLY A 298 -22.30 -19.39 3.49
N PHE A 299 -21.08 -19.38 2.92
CA PHE A 299 -20.16 -20.49 2.96
C PHE A 299 -19.62 -20.78 4.37
N ALA A 300 -19.29 -19.75 5.13
CA ALA A 300 -18.93 -19.89 6.54
C ALA A 300 -20.09 -20.46 7.35
N GLY A 301 -21.34 -20.04 7.09
CA GLY A 301 -22.52 -20.55 7.78
C GLY A 301 -22.75 -22.05 7.60
N SER A 302 -22.45 -22.60 6.41
CA SER A 302 -22.58 -24.04 6.15
C SER A 302 -21.46 -24.87 6.77
N ASN A 303 -20.26 -24.31 6.93
CA ASN A 303 -19.07 -25.06 7.36
C ASN A 303 -18.66 -24.79 8.82
N CYS A 304 -19.15 -23.70 9.43
CA CYS A 304 -18.82 -23.28 10.79
C CYS A 304 -19.95 -23.56 11.80
N THR A 305 -20.69 -24.65 11.60
CA THR A 305 -21.68 -25.10 12.59
C THR A 305 -20.99 -25.43 13.90
N ILE A 306 -21.50 -24.89 15.01
CA ILE A 306 -20.90 -24.92 16.37
C ILE A 306 -20.79 -26.33 16.96
N GLU A 307 -21.35 -27.34 16.30
CA GLU A 307 -21.37 -28.72 16.77
C GLU A 307 -20.24 -29.54 16.14
N THR A 308 -19.17 -29.82 16.89
CA THR A 308 -18.68 -31.19 17.18
C THR A 308 -17.33 -31.17 17.90
N ASP A 309 -17.25 -31.99 18.95
CA ASP A 309 -16.18 -32.16 19.94
C ASP A 309 -14.80 -32.62 19.42
N SER A 310 -14.44 -32.45 18.14
CA SER A 310 -13.25 -33.14 17.59
C SER A 310 -12.40 -32.44 16.53
N GLY A 311 -12.48 -31.12 16.32
CA GLY A 311 -11.58 -30.49 15.34
C GLY A 311 -11.47 -28.98 15.47
N PHE A 312 -10.24 -28.49 15.47
CA PHE A 312 -9.87 -27.09 15.63
C PHE A 312 -10.71 -26.14 14.73
N PRO A 313 -11.54 -25.23 15.30
CA PRO A 313 -12.35 -24.27 14.52
C PRO A 313 -11.53 -23.08 13.98
N GLY A 314 -10.23 -23.27 13.75
CA GLY A 314 -9.28 -22.23 13.38
C GLY A 314 -9.71 -21.42 12.16
N TYR A 315 -10.13 -22.11 11.09
CA TYR A 315 -10.62 -21.48 9.85
C TYR A 315 -11.78 -20.52 10.08
N CYS A 316 -12.76 -20.94 10.88
CA CYS A 316 -13.98 -20.17 11.16
C CYS A 316 -13.69 -18.82 11.82
N TYR A 317 -12.64 -18.74 12.65
CA TYR A 317 -12.22 -17.49 13.27
C TYR A 317 -11.70 -16.44 12.29
N PHE A 318 -11.24 -16.84 11.11
CA PHE A 318 -10.71 -15.89 10.12
C PHE A 318 -11.70 -15.63 8.98
N ILE A 319 -12.38 -16.67 8.49
CA ILE A 319 -13.31 -16.52 7.37
C ILE A 319 -14.55 -15.66 7.73
N LEU A 320 -15.06 -15.78 8.96
CA LEU A 320 -16.19 -14.98 9.42
C LEU A 320 -15.84 -13.48 9.47
N PRO A 321 -14.72 -13.05 10.11
CA PRO A 321 -14.26 -11.67 10.00
C PRO A 321 -14.02 -11.20 8.57
N VAL A 322 -13.45 -12.03 7.68
CA VAL A 322 -13.26 -11.66 6.27
C VAL A 322 -14.62 -11.35 5.62
N GLY A 323 -15.63 -12.19 5.85
CA GLY A 323 -17.00 -11.96 5.39
C GLY A 323 -17.63 -10.68 5.95
N VAL A 324 -17.50 -10.43 7.25
CA VAL A 324 -18.01 -9.20 7.90
C VAL A 324 -17.29 -7.95 7.40
N LEU A 325 -15.96 -7.99 7.33
CA LEU A 325 -15.14 -6.88 6.82
C LEU A 325 -15.47 -6.58 5.36
N SER A 326 -15.79 -7.60 4.55
CA SER A 326 -16.26 -7.44 3.17
C SER A 326 -17.54 -6.62 3.08
N LEU A 327 -18.53 -6.94 3.93
CA LEU A 327 -19.78 -6.16 4.01
C LEU A 327 -19.55 -4.74 4.53
N CYS A 328 -18.71 -4.56 5.55
CA CYS A 328 -18.35 -3.23 6.05
C CYS A 328 -17.65 -2.39 4.97
N LEU A 329 -16.74 -3.00 4.20
CA LEU A 329 -16.04 -2.35 3.11
C LEU A 329 -17.00 -1.94 1.99
N SER A 330 -17.99 -2.78 1.68
CA SER A 330 -19.07 -2.45 0.75
C SER A 330 -19.83 -1.18 1.19
N VAL A 331 -20.29 -1.13 2.43
CA VAL A 331 -21.01 0.03 2.99
C VAL A 331 -20.14 1.30 2.98
N LEU A 332 -18.85 1.18 3.30
CA LEU A 332 -17.91 2.31 3.26
C LEU A 332 -17.72 2.85 1.84
N LEU A 333 -17.57 1.97 0.84
CA LEU A 333 -17.41 2.34 -0.57
C LEU A 333 -18.66 3.05 -1.12
N ASP A 334 -19.84 2.57 -0.76
CA ASP A 334 -21.10 3.21 -1.12
C ASP A 334 -21.28 4.56 -0.40
N SER A 335 -20.85 4.65 0.85
CA SER A 335 -20.84 5.91 1.62
C SER A 335 -19.94 6.96 0.96
N VAL A 336 -18.76 6.56 0.45
CA VAL A 336 -17.90 7.45 -0.35
C VAL A 336 -18.63 7.94 -1.60
N SER A 337 -19.28 7.03 -2.33
CA SER A 337 -20.01 7.36 -3.55
C SER A 337 -21.14 8.35 -3.28
N LEU A 338 -21.96 8.06 -2.26
CA LEU A 338 -23.07 8.89 -1.82
C LEU A 338 -22.58 10.27 -1.38
N PHE A 339 -21.52 10.34 -0.59
CA PHE A 339 -20.93 11.60 -0.15
C PHE A 339 -20.51 12.46 -1.35
N ILE A 340 -19.81 11.89 -2.32
CA ILE A 340 -19.38 12.59 -3.54
C ILE A 340 -20.60 13.10 -4.32
N ARG A 341 -21.63 12.27 -4.52
CA ARG A 341 -22.87 12.65 -5.21
C ARG A 341 -23.58 13.82 -4.52
N VAL A 342 -23.71 13.76 -3.19
CA VAL A 342 -24.36 14.81 -2.40
C VAL A 342 -23.60 16.13 -2.50
N GLN A 343 -22.27 16.11 -2.41
CA GLN A 343 -21.45 17.33 -2.54
C GLN A 343 -21.59 17.99 -3.92
N ILE A 344 -21.58 17.18 -4.99
CA ILE A 344 -21.74 17.70 -6.35
C ILE A 344 -23.13 18.29 -6.56
N ARG A 345 -24.19 17.60 -6.09
CA ARG A 345 -25.57 18.11 -6.18
C ARG A 345 -25.74 19.41 -5.39
N ARG A 346 -25.20 19.51 -4.18
CA ARG A 346 -25.23 20.74 -3.37
C ARG A 346 -24.52 21.90 -4.05
N GLY A 347 -23.49 21.61 -4.84
CA GLY A 347 -22.76 22.59 -5.63
C GLY A 347 -23.40 22.94 -6.98
N GLY A 348 -24.53 22.34 -7.35
CA GLY A 348 -25.14 22.52 -8.68
C GLY A 348 -24.36 21.87 -9.83
N GLY A 349 -23.41 20.98 -9.52
CA GLY A 349 -22.58 20.30 -10.51
C GLY A 349 -23.23 19.06 -11.14
N SER A 350 -22.60 18.53 -12.18
CA SER A 350 -22.97 17.25 -12.81
C SER A 350 -21.82 16.26 -12.64
N ILE A 351 -22.10 15.04 -12.17
CA ILE A 351 -21.09 14.00 -11.86
C ILE A 351 -20.12 13.77 -13.03
N TYR A 352 -20.60 13.87 -14.27
CA TYR A 352 -19.80 13.61 -15.48
C TYR A 352 -18.91 14.78 -15.91
N LYS A 353 -19.26 16.02 -15.54
CA LYS A 353 -18.52 17.24 -15.92
C LYS A 353 -17.68 17.82 -14.77
N SER A 354 -18.04 17.46 -13.55
CA SER A 354 -17.49 18.02 -12.32
C SER A 354 -16.21 17.31 -11.88
N HIS A 355 -15.25 18.09 -11.38
CA HIS A 355 -14.08 17.57 -10.68
C HIS A 355 -14.36 17.47 -9.18
N VAL A 356 -13.82 16.43 -8.54
CA VAL A 356 -14.09 16.14 -7.13
C VAL A 356 -13.67 17.30 -6.21
N ALA A 357 -12.52 17.94 -6.49
CA ALA A 357 -12.01 19.05 -5.69
C ALA A 357 -12.77 20.38 -5.91
N GLN A 358 -13.56 20.50 -6.98
CA GLN A 358 -14.23 21.76 -7.35
C GLN A 358 -15.31 22.16 -6.33
N PHE A 359 -15.97 21.19 -5.72
CA PHE A 359 -17.11 21.40 -4.82
C PHE A 359 -16.76 21.35 -3.34
N ASP A 360 -15.48 21.14 -3.00
CA ASP A 360 -15.01 21.12 -1.61
C ASP A 360 -15.17 22.49 -0.90
N GLY A 361 -15.43 23.56 -1.67
CA GLY A 361 -15.57 24.93 -1.21
C GLY A 361 -16.92 25.34 -0.63
N GLY A 362 -17.97 24.53 -0.76
CA GLY A 362 -19.31 24.85 -0.25
C GLY A 362 -20.02 26.05 -0.90
N ARG A 363 -19.31 26.89 -1.65
CA ARG A 363 -19.89 27.89 -2.54
C ARG A 363 -19.63 27.45 -3.97
N PRO A 364 -20.62 27.54 -4.88
CA PRO A 364 -20.29 27.57 -6.30
C PRO A 364 -19.20 28.65 -6.41
N ALA A 365 -18.11 28.34 -7.11
CA ALA A 365 -17.30 29.43 -7.63
C ALA A 365 -18.31 30.23 -8.44
N LEU A 366 -18.85 31.30 -7.84
CA LEU A 366 -19.46 32.40 -8.57
C LEU A 366 -18.45 32.61 -9.65
N GLU A 367 -18.84 32.17 -10.84
CA GLU A 367 -18.04 32.25 -12.02
C GLU A 367 -17.57 33.69 -11.97
N VAL A 368 -16.28 33.88 -11.64
CA VAL A 368 -15.64 35.14 -11.91
C VAL A 368 -15.67 35.09 -13.42
N GLN A 369 -16.82 35.52 -13.97
CA GLN A 369 -16.95 35.79 -15.38
C GLN A 369 -15.68 36.56 -15.64
N PRO A 370 -14.81 36.06 -16.54
CA PRO A 370 -13.60 36.79 -16.88
C PRO A 370 -14.11 38.20 -17.12
N GLN A 371 -13.72 39.13 -16.23
CA GLN A 371 -14.14 40.52 -16.36
C GLN A 371 -13.71 40.83 -17.76
N VAL A 372 -14.67 40.91 -18.68
CA VAL A 372 -14.41 41.30 -20.05
C VAL A 372 -13.76 42.66 -19.83
N PRO A 373 -12.45 42.80 -20.11
CA PRO A 373 -11.80 44.07 -19.87
C PRO A 373 -12.68 45.08 -20.61
N PRO A 374 -13.15 46.14 -19.93
CA PRO A 374 -14.00 47.11 -20.59
C PRO A 374 -13.25 47.54 -21.85
N LEU A 375 -13.85 47.26 -23.01
CA LEU A 375 -13.43 47.76 -24.30
C LEU A 375 -13.65 49.27 -24.29
N GLY A 376 -12.83 49.97 -23.50
CA GLY A 376 -12.68 51.40 -23.48
C GLY A 376 -11.38 51.74 -24.18
N TYR A 377 -11.39 51.62 -25.51
CA TYR A 377 -10.47 52.37 -26.34
C TYR A 377 -10.77 53.86 -26.12
N HIS A 378 -9.97 54.53 -25.30
CA HIS A 378 -9.69 55.94 -25.51
C HIS A 378 -8.19 56.10 -25.72
N TYR A 379 -7.83 56.22 -27.01
CA TYR A 379 -6.56 56.76 -27.46
C TYR A 379 -6.40 58.18 -26.90
N GLY A 380 -5.68 58.30 -25.79
CA GLY A 380 -5.12 59.56 -25.31
C GLY A 380 -3.62 59.54 -25.58
N HIS A 381 -3.22 60.12 -26.71
CA HIS A 381 -1.85 60.54 -26.95
C HIS A 381 -1.37 61.38 -25.76
N HIS A 382 -0.37 60.94 -25.01
CA HIS A 382 0.58 61.85 -24.40
C HIS A 382 1.97 61.24 -24.30
N THR A 383 2.88 62.01 -24.86
CA THR A 383 4.31 61.86 -25.05
C THR A 383 5.11 61.92 -23.74
N SER A 384 6.40 61.56 -23.88
CA SER A 384 7.59 61.96 -23.11
C SER A 384 8.02 61.15 -21.86
N PHE A 385 9.08 60.34 -22.09
CA PHE A 385 10.30 59.97 -21.33
C PHE A 385 10.69 60.78 -20.06
N PRO A 386 11.83 60.48 -19.37
CA PRO A 386 12.28 59.24 -18.69
C PRO A 386 12.87 59.54 -17.29
N VAL A 387 12.90 58.60 -16.33
CA VAL A 387 13.86 58.71 -15.19
C VAL A 387 14.37 57.34 -14.75
N LEU A 388 15.64 57.12 -15.03
CA LEU A 388 16.55 56.20 -14.35
C LEU A 388 16.63 56.59 -12.87
N ASN A 389 16.39 55.67 -11.94
CA ASN A 389 16.95 55.77 -10.60
C ASN A 389 17.62 54.44 -10.22
N ARG A 390 18.95 54.44 -10.33
CA ARG A 390 19.86 53.57 -9.57
C ARG A 390 19.70 53.89 -8.09
N LEU A 391 19.56 52.87 -7.26
CA LEU A 391 19.94 52.94 -5.85
C LEU A 391 20.82 51.73 -5.48
N PRO A 392 21.71 51.91 -4.47
CA PRO A 392 23.00 51.25 -4.42
C PRO A 392 22.99 49.93 -3.64
N ALA A 393 24.01 49.13 -3.92
CA ALA A 393 24.52 48.10 -3.04
C ALA A 393 25.14 48.73 -1.79
N ASN A 394 24.69 48.32 -0.60
CA ASN A 394 25.50 47.85 0.53
C ASN A 394 24.58 47.71 1.75
N GLU A 395 24.60 46.57 2.43
CA GLU A 395 24.77 46.51 3.89
C GLU A 395 24.76 45.04 4.35
N THR A 396 25.96 44.60 4.71
CA THR A 396 26.24 43.42 5.52
C THR A 396 25.68 43.60 6.92
N GLY A 397 24.56 42.94 7.22
CA GLY A 397 24.01 42.82 8.57
C GLY A 397 24.38 41.48 9.21
N VAL A 398 25.51 41.46 9.93
CA VAL A 398 25.81 40.45 10.94
C VAL A 398 24.88 40.69 12.12
N VAL A 399 23.92 39.77 12.37
CA VAL A 399 23.21 39.70 13.65
C VAL A 399 23.44 38.31 14.24
N GLN A 400 24.36 38.31 15.20
CA GLN A 400 24.69 37.22 16.10
C GLN A 400 23.93 37.47 17.42
N GLY A 401 23.29 36.45 17.98
CA GLY A 401 22.99 36.40 19.43
C GLY A 401 21.56 36.06 19.85
N ASP A 402 21.46 34.97 20.61
CA ASP A 402 20.56 34.77 21.75
C ASP A 402 19.06 34.47 21.54
N TYR A 403 18.76 33.27 21.03
CA TYR A 403 17.48 32.59 21.33
C TYR A 403 17.63 31.09 21.70
N ALA A 404 18.80 30.65 22.17
CA ALA A 404 19.07 29.23 22.40
C ALA A 404 18.89 28.73 23.86
N HIS A 405 18.71 29.58 24.87
CA HIS A 405 18.77 29.13 26.28
C HIS A 405 17.47 29.15 27.10
N LYS A 406 16.29 29.40 26.51
CA LYS A 406 15.01 29.36 27.25
C LYS A 406 13.99 28.30 26.83
N ARG A 407 14.30 27.42 25.87
CA ARG A 407 13.39 26.32 25.46
C ARG A 407 13.78 24.92 25.94
N LEU A 408 14.88 24.77 26.68
CA LEU A 408 15.31 23.47 27.23
C LEU A 408 14.58 23.07 28.53
N ALA A 409 13.83 23.99 29.16
CA ALA A 409 13.16 23.73 30.44
C ALA A 409 11.68 23.32 30.32
N LEU A 410 11.11 23.26 29.11
CA LEU A 410 9.68 22.93 28.92
C LEU A 410 9.43 21.57 28.25
N VAL A 411 10.48 20.85 27.84
CA VAL A 411 10.36 19.57 27.10
C VAL A 411 10.48 18.34 28.02
N LEU A 412 10.86 18.51 29.29
CA LEU A 412 11.05 17.42 30.25
C LEU A 412 9.82 17.08 31.11
N SER A 413 8.65 17.69 30.88
CA SER A 413 7.43 17.43 31.67
C SER A 413 6.35 16.60 30.97
N CYS A 414 6.60 16.03 29.78
CA CYS A 414 5.58 15.25 29.05
C CYS A 414 5.97 13.79 28.77
N TYR A 415 7.00 13.25 29.42
CA TYR A 415 7.45 11.86 29.23
C TYR A 415 7.21 10.92 30.44
N THR A 416 6.26 11.27 31.31
CA THR A 416 5.72 10.32 32.32
C THR A 416 4.21 10.49 32.42
N ALA A 417 3.49 9.84 31.49
CA ALA A 417 2.09 9.42 31.64
C ALA A 417 1.81 8.32 30.61
#